data_AF-A0A957Z919-F1
#
_entry.id   AF-A0A957Z919-F1
#
_cell.length_a   1.000
_cell.length_b   1.000
_cell.length_c   1.000
_cell.angle_alpha   90.00
_cell.angle_beta   90.00
_cell.angle_gamma   90.00
#
_symmetry.space_group_name_H-M   'P 1'
#
loop_
_entity.id
_entity.type
_entity.pdbx_description
1 polymer ?
#
loop_
_entity_poly.entity_id
_entity_poly.type
_entity_poly.pdbx_seq_one_letter_code
_entity_poly.pdbx_strand_id
1 'polypeptide(L)' 'MDQKAYWIAFNKVAGIGPARLDMLMKACGSVEAAWKASIRQLKEAGLDKRSLESLLEARRTI' A
#
# COMPACT_ATOMS: atom_id res chain seq x y z
N MET A 1 13.14 8.77 -5.65
CA MET A 1 12.53 8.58 -4.32
C MET A 1 13.05 7.27 -3.77
N ASP A 2 13.42 7.25 -2.49
CA ASP A 2 14.03 6.09 -1.86
C ASP A 2 12.99 4.95 -1.75
N GLN A 3 13.18 3.82 -2.45
CA GLN A 3 12.29 2.66 -2.33
C GLN A 3 12.10 2.26 -0.85
N LYS A 4 13.16 2.40 -0.06
CA LYS A 4 13.18 2.14 1.38
C LYS A 4 12.15 2.99 2.15
N ALA A 5 11.92 4.24 1.74
CA ALA A 5 10.94 5.10 2.38
C ALA A 5 9.51 4.55 2.24
N TYR A 6 9.15 4.05 1.05
CA TYR A 6 7.83 3.43 0.84
C TYR A 6 7.67 2.12 1.60
N TRP A 7 8.73 1.32 1.71
CA TRP A 7 8.73 0.14 2.57
C TRP A 7 8.47 0.53 4.04
N ILE A 8 9.15 1.54 4.56
CA ILE A 8 8.92 2.04 5.93
C ILE A 8 7.50 2.57 6.09
N ALA A 9 6.99 3.32 5.12
CA ALA A 9 5.64 3.86 5.13
C ALA A 9 4.59 2.74 5.18
N PHE A 10 4.73 1.69 4.36
CA PHE A 10 3.84 0.52 4.41
C PHE A 10 3.90 -0.23 5.73
N ASN A 11 5.07 -0.36 6.35
CA ASN A 11 5.20 -1.01 7.67
C ASN A 11 4.45 -0.24 8.78
N LYS A 12 4.17 1.05 8.58
CA LYS A 12 3.35 1.86 9.51
C LYS A 12 1.84 1.69 9.28
N VAL A 13 1.41 1.07 8.18
CA VAL A 13 0.00 0.91 7.85
C VAL A 13 -0.59 -0.30 8.55
N ALA A 14 -1.51 -0.06 9.49
CA ALA A 14 -2.21 -1.14 10.18
C ALA A 14 -3.04 -1.99 9.19
N GLY A 15 -2.86 -3.31 9.24
CA GLY A 15 -3.56 -4.27 8.39
C GLY A 15 -2.84 -4.64 7.09
N ILE A 16 -1.72 -3.98 6.75
CA ILE A 16 -0.89 -4.34 5.58
C ILE A 16 0.39 -5.02 6.05
N GLY A 17 0.32 -6.34 6.16
CA GLY A 17 1.50 -7.20 6.38
C GLY A 17 2.26 -7.51 5.08
N PRO A 18 3.38 -8.25 5.18
CA PRO A 18 4.26 -8.55 4.05
C PRO A 18 3.55 -9.28 2.90
N ALA A 19 2.61 -10.18 3.19
CA ALA A 19 1.84 -10.88 2.15
C ALA A 19 0.93 -9.94 1.32
N ARG A 20 0.26 -9.00 2.00
CA ARG A 20 -0.58 -8.00 1.31
C ARG A 20 0.27 -7.02 0.53
N LEU A 21 1.41 -6.60 1.09
CA LEU A 21 2.34 -5.72 0.39
C LEU A 21 2.91 -6.39 -0.87
N ASP A 22 3.30 -7.67 -0.78
CA ASP A 22 3.76 -8.45 -1.94
C ASP A 22 2.69 -8.54 -3.04
N MET A 23 1.43 -8.81 -2.66
CA MET A 23 0.29 -8.80 -3.57
C MET A 23 0.09 -7.43 -4.24
N LEU A 24 0.15 -6.35 -3.48
CA LEU A 24 0.04 -4.99 -4.01
C LEU A 24 1.19 -4.66 -4.97
N MET A 25 2.42 -5.06 -4.64
CA MET A 25 3.57 -4.88 -5.51
C MET A 25 3.47 -5.71 -6.80
N LYS A 26 2.96 -6.94 -6.73
CA LYS A 26 2.69 -7.76 -7.92
C LYS A 26 1.65 -7.11 -8.84
N ALA A 27 0.61 -6.49 -8.26
CA ALA A 27 -0.42 -5.80 -9.02
C ALA A 27 0.05 -4.44 -9.58
N CYS A 28 0.88 -3.70 -8.83
CA CYS A 28 1.27 -2.32 -9.16
C CYS A 28 2.68 -2.20 -9.77
N GLY A 29 3.48 -3.26 -9.74
CA GLY A 29 4.84 -3.34 -10.28
C GLY A 29 5.97 -2.90 -9.34
N SER A 30 5.70 -2.08 -8.32
CA SER A 30 6.70 -1.66 -7.33
C SER A 30 6.07 -1.19 -6.03
N VAL A 31 6.87 -1.11 -4.96
CA VAL A 31 6.45 -0.54 -3.66
C VAL A 31 6.00 0.92 -3.78
N GLU A 32 6.68 1.71 -4.61
CA GLU A 32 6.30 3.10 -4.88
C GLU A 32 4.96 3.17 -5.63
N ALA A 33 4.80 2.35 -6.67
CA ALA A 33 3.56 2.31 -7.43
C ALA A 33 2.38 1.83 -6.57
N ALA A 34 2.58 0.83 -5.70
CA ALA A 34 1.58 0.39 -4.74
C ALA A 34 1.20 1.52 -3.75
N TRP A 35 2.19 2.28 -3.26
CA TRP A 35 1.93 3.41 -2.38
C TRP A 35 1.17 4.54 -3.07
N LYS A 36 1.33 4.71 -4.38
CA LYS A 36 0.64 5.75 -5.16
C LYS A 36 -0.61 5.25 -5.90
N ALA A 37 -0.90 3.95 -5.83
CA ALA A 37 -1.99 3.33 -6.56
C ALA A 37 -3.34 3.96 -6.23
N SER A 38 -4.20 4.06 -7.24
CA SER A 38 -5.56 4.55 -7.08
C SER A 38 -6.40 3.62 -6.19
N ILE A 39 -7.47 4.17 -5.59
CA ILE A 39 -8.40 3.38 -4.78
C ILE A 39 -8.95 2.18 -5.57
N ARG A 40 -9.21 2.37 -6.87
CA ARG A 40 -9.70 1.31 -7.76
C ARG A 40 -8.67 0.18 -7.89
N GLN A 41 -7.42 0.49 -8.21
CA GLN A 41 -6.35 -0.50 -8.32
C GLN A 41 -6.10 -1.24 -7.01
N LEU A 42 -6.16 -0.56 -5.87
CA LEU A 42 -6.01 -1.19 -4.56
C LEU A 42 -7.13 -2.20 -4.29
N LYS A 43 -8.38 -1.86 -4.66
CA LYS A 43 -9.52 -2.78 -4.55
C LYS A 43 -9.41 -3.96 -5.52
N GLU A 44 -9.04 -3.70 -6.77
CA GLU A 44 -8.82 -4.73 -7.80
C GLU A 44 -7.67 -5.68 -7.41
N ALA A 45 -6.67 -5.17 -6.70
CA ALA A 45 -5.61 -5.97 -6.11
C ALA A 45 -6.06 -6.80 -4.89
N GLY A 46 -7.30 -6.69 -4.43
CA GLY A 46 -7.84 -7.47 -3.31
C GLY A 46 -7.62 -6.83 -1.93
N LEU A 47 -7.30 -5.54 -1.86
CA LEU A 47 -7.21 -4.84 -0.58
C LEU A 47 -8.60 -4.64 0.02
N ASP A 48 -8.82 -5.20 1.20
CA ASP A 48 -10.08 -5.06 1.93
C ASP A 48 -10.31 -3.61 2.41
N LYS A 49 -11.56 -3.29 2.74
CA LYS A 49 -11.97 -1.92 3.10
C LYS A 49 -11.16 -1.34 4.27
N ARG A 50 -10.92 -2.11 5.33
CA ARG A 50 -10.21 -1.63 6.52
C ARG A 50 -8.76 -1.29 6.16
N SER A 51 -8.08 -2.19 5.46
CA SER A 51 -6.69 -1.99 5.04
C SER A 51 -6.55 -0.82 4.05
N LEU A 52 -7.54 -0.64 3.17
CA LEU A 52 -7.62 0.50 2.26
C LEU A 52 -7.75 1.82 3.03
N GLU A 53 -8.64 1.90 4.01
CA GLU A 53 -8.82 3.09 4.85
C GLU A 53 -7.52 3.43 5.61
N SER A 54 -6.88 2.45 6.24
CA SER A 54 -5.58 2.64 6.89
C SER A 54 -4.50 3.17 5.94
N LEU A 55 -4.44 2.65 4.71
CA LEU A 55 -3.46 3.10 3.72
C LEU A 55 -3.71 4.53 3.27
N LEU A 56 -4.98 4.89 3.05
CA LEU A 56 -5.36 6.25 2.67
C LEU A 56 -5.09 7.25 3.79
N GLU A 57 -5.30 6.86 5.04
CA GLU A 57 -4.95 7.67 6.20
C GLU A 57 -3.43 7.87 6.31
N ALA A 58 -2.65 6.80 6.19
CA ALA A 58 -1.19 6.87 6.24
C ALA A 58 -0.59 7.76 5.14
N ARG A 59 -1.17 7.77 3.94
CA ARG A 59 -0.78 8.69 2.84
C ARG A 59 -0.98 10.17 3.15
N ARG A 60 -1.84 10.50 4.13
CA ARG A 60 -2.11 11.89 4.54
C ARG A 60 -1.23 12.33 5.69
N THR A 61 -0.70 11.39 6.47
CA THR A 61 0.01 11.64 7.73
C THR A 61 1.51 11.43 7.64
N ILE A 62 2.00 10.77 6.59
CA ILE A 62 3.43 10.54 6.27
C ILE A 62 3.81 11.43 5.09
#